data_AF-A0A356KDF2-F1
#
_entry.id   AF-A0A356KDF2-F1
#
_cell.length_a   1.000
_cell.length_b   1.000
_cell.length_c   1.000
_cell.angle_alpha   90.00
_cell.angle_beta   90.00
_cell.angle_gamma   90.00
#
_symmetry.space_group_name_H-M   'P 1'
#
loop_
_entity.id
_entity.type
_entity.pdbx_description
1 polymer ?
#
loop_
_entity_poly.entity_id
_entity_poly.type
_entity_poly.pdbx_seq_one_letter_code
_entity_poly.pdbx_strand_id
1 'polypeptide(L)'
;MKALSAIPAVSGIAITEAWLHPSDEEDELLESDVILIADRLDPSDYLRLPLEWIAGIVVGEREDPNAVALARQLGVPALVGAGPVGELLDSGDLLILDAHLGKLIVDPDPTTLLRYERERGQERTD
;
A
#
# COMPACT_ATOMS: atom_id res chain seq x y z
N MET A 1 -4.21 -2.90 -16.10
CA MET A 1 -5.02 -1.94 -15.31
C MET A 1 -6.30 -2.51 -14.71
N LYS A 2 -6.33 -2.65 -13.38
CA LYS A 2 -7.50 -2.98 -12.56
C LYS A 2 -7.61 -1.95 -11.42
N ALA A 3 -8.83 -1.56 -11.04
CA ALA A 3 -9.05 -0.67 -9.91
C ALA A 3 -9.88 -1.37 -8.83
N LEU A 4 -9.40 -1.32 -7.59
CA LEU A 4 -10.05 -1.84 -6.41
C LEU A 4 -10.50 -0.66 -5.55
N SER A 5 -11.72 -0.76 -5.01
CA SER A 5 -12.24 0.21 -4.05
C SER A 5 -12.07 -0.33 -2.64
N ALA A 6 -11.56 0.52 -1.76
CA ALA A 6 -11.29 0.22 -0.36
C ALA A 6 -11.70 1.39 0.53
N ILE A 7 -11.59 1.21 1.85
CA ILE A 7 -11.92 2.22 2.84
C ILE A 7 -10.64 3.00 3.17
N PRO A 8 -10.62 4.33 2.96
CA PRO A 8 -9.55 5.20 3.44
C PRO A 8 -9.36 5.12 4.95
N ALA A 9 -8.13 4.86 5.39
CA ALA A 9 -7.78 4.92 6.81
C ALA A 9 -6.78 6.05 7.14
N VAL A 10 -5.82 6.28 6.24
CA VAL A 10 -4.86 7.38 6.32
C VAL A 10 -4.73 7.99 4.93
N SER A 11 -5.06 9.27 4.78
CA SER A 11 -5.02 9.97 3.50
C SER A 11 -3.59 10.13 2.96
N GLY A 12 -3.46 10.17 1.64
CA GLY A 12 -2.21 10.37 0.91
C GLY A 12 -2.20 9.56 -0.39
N ILE A 13 -1.17 9.81 -1.20
CA ILE A 13 -0.92 9.09 -2.45
C ILE A 13 0.45 8.41 -2.40
N ALA A 14 0.48 7.11 -2.68
CA ALA A 14 1.71 6.35 -2.87
C ALA A 14 1.72 5.69 -4.26
N ILE A 15 2.88 5.68 -4.90
CA ILE A 15 3.10 5.11 -6.23
C ILE A 15 4.40 4.33 -6.15
N THR A 16 4.31 3.01 -6.10
CA THR A 16 5.44 2.08 -6.08
C THR A 16 4.95 0.64 -6.26
N GLU A 17 5.87 -0.32 -6.19
CA GLU A 17 5.61 -1.74 -6.36
C GLU A 17 4.90 -2.36 -5.15
N ALA A 18 4.08 -3.36 -5.42
CA ALA A 18 3.45 -4.21 -4.43
C ALA A 18 4.49 -5.10 -3.76
N TRP A 19 4.41 -5.22 -2.44
CA TRP A 19 5.12 -6.25 -1.71
C TRP A 19 4.13 -7.06 -0.89
N LEU A 20 3.91 -8.31 -1.32
CA LEU A 20 3.16 -9.29 -0.56
C LEU A 20 4.13 -9.96 0.39
N HIS A 21 4.00 -9.70 1.68
CA HIS A 21 4.87 -10.31 2.69
C HIS A 21 4.79 -11.85 2.57
N PRO A 22 5.88 -12.55 2.20
CA PRO A 22 5.85 -13.99 2.04
C PRO A 22 5.58 -14.65 3.39
N SER A 23 4.74 -15.69 3.39
CA SER A 23 4.46 -16.47 4.60
C SER A 23 5.68 -17.28 5.07
N ASP A 24 6.63 -17.51 4.16
CA ASP A 24 7.84 -18.30 4.37
C ASP A 24 9.07 -17.41 4.61
N GLU A 25 9.99 -17.91 5.44
CA GLU A 25 11.15 -17.25 6.05
C GLU A 25 12.28 -16.83 5.08
N GLU A 26 11.97 -16.22 3.94
CA GLU A 26 12.98 -15.59 3.10
C GLU A 26 13.09 -14.10 3.46
N ASP A 27 14.26 -13.71 4.00
CA ASP A 27 14.63 -12.31 4.16
C ASP A 27 14.78 -11.68 2.77
N GLU A 28 13.68 -11.19 2.20
CA GLU A 28 13.73 -10.33 1.03
C GLU A 28 14.32 -8.98 1.42
N LEU A 29 15.50 -8.69 0.87
CA LEU A 29 16.09 -7.36 0.96
C LEU A 29 15.32 -6.45 0.00
N LEU A 30 14.52 -5.55 0.58
CA LEU A 30 13.94 -4.44 -0.16
C LEU A 30 15.04 -3.41 -0.46
N GLU A 31 15.13 -3.00 -1.72
CA GLU A 31 16.07 -1.97 -2.19
C GLU A 31 15.38 -0.62 -2.48
N SER A 32 14.04 -0.58 -2.36
CA SER A 32 13.22 0.59 -2.65
C SER A 32 11.94 0.60 -1.84
N ASP A 33 11.29 1.77 -1.81
CA ASP A 33 9.96 1.96 -1.23
C ASP A 33 8.94 0.98 -1.84
N VAL A 34 8.07 0.37 -1.02
CA VAL A 34 7.03 -0.57 -1.46
C VAL A 34 5.67 -0.28 -0.81
N ILE A 35 4.60 -0.80 -1.41
CA ILE A 35 3.27 -0.84 -0.79
C ILE A 35 3.08 -2.24 -0.18
N LEU A 36 2.96 -2.29 1.14
CA LEU A 36 2.69 -3.52 1.87
C LEU A 36 1.26 -4.00 1.58
N ILE A 37 1.14 -5.20 1.05
CA ILE A 37 -0.13 -5.90 0.83
C ILE A 37 -0.23 -7.05 1.83
N ALA A 38 -1.29 -7.05 2.64
CA ALA A 38 -1.60 -8.13 3.56
C ALA A 38 -3.11 -8.35 3.65
N ASP A 39 -3.57 -9.53 4.06
CA ASP A 39 -4.99 -9.69 4.40
C ASP A 39 -5.28 -9.07 5.79
N ARG A 40 -4.34 -9.24 6.73
CA ARG A 40 -4.38 -8.70 8.09
C ARG A 40 -2.95 -8.49 8.61
N LEU A 41 -2.75 -7.53 9.51
CA LEU A 41 -1.52 -7.37 10.28
C LEU A 41 -1.72 -7.67 11.76
N ASP A 42 -0.93 -8.60 12.28
CA ASP A 42 -0.81 -8.90 13.70
C ASP A 42 0.35 -8.14 14.36
N PRO A 43 0.30 -7.89 15.68
CA PRO A 43 1.37 -7.19 16.40
C PRO A 43 2.76 -7.83 16.26
N SER A 44 2.82 -9.13 15.99
CA SER A 44 4.07 -9.87 15.73
C SER A 44 4.72 -9.50 14.39
N ASP A 45 3.94 -9.09 13.39
CA ASP A 45 4.42 -8.90 12.02
C ASP A 45 5.33 -7.68 11.93
N TYR A 46 5.05 -6.65 12.73
CA TYR A 46 5.83 -5.42 12.88
C TYR A 46 7.32 -5.66 13.11
N LEU A 47 7.69 -6.77 13.76
CA LEU A 47 9.08 -7.09 14.06
C LEU A 47 9.86 -7.58 12.84
N ARG A 48 9.14 -8.05 11.81
CA ARG A 48 9.68 -8.59 10.56
C ARG A 48 9.50 -7.63 9.40
N LEU A 49 8.58 -6.68 9.53
CA LEU A 49 8.31 -5.70 8.48
C LEU A 49 9.49 -4.73 8.32
N PRO A 50 9.98 -4.54 7.09
CA PRO A 50 11.00 -3.55 6.77
C PRO A 50 10.40 -2.12 6.76
N LEU A 51 10.10 -1.58 7.95
CA LEU A 51 9.32 -0.34 8.13
C LEU A 51 9.88 0.88 7.40
N GLU A 52 11.19 0.92 7.17
CA GLU A 52 11.86 2.04 6.46
C GLU A 52 11.49 2.12 4.98
N TRP A 53 11.12 0.99 4.38
CA TRP A 53 10.78 0.87 2.96
C TRP A 53 9.27 0.89 2.71
N ILE A 54 8.43 0.92 3.75
CA ILE A 54 6.98 0.95 3.56
C ILE A 54 6.55 2.37 3.20
N ALA A 55 6.09 2.56 1.98
CA ALA A 55 5.53 3.83 1.49
C ALA A 55 4.00 3.85 1.46
N GLY A 56 3.34 2.72 1.71
CA GLY A 56 1.88 2.62 1.83
C GLY A 56 1.44 1.26 2.34
N ILE A 57 0.22 1.17 2.88
CA ILE A 57 -0.32 -0.07 3.46
C ILE A 57 -1.72 -0.35 2.90
N VAL A 58 -1.93 -1.58 2.41
CA VAL A 58 -3.25 -2.08 2.04
C VAL A 58 -3.54 -3.35 2.80
N VAL A 59 -4.70 -3.39 3.44
CA VAL A 59 -5.21 -4.60 4.07
C VAL A 59 -6.54 -5.06 3.51
N GLY A 60 -6.69 -6.38 3.40
CA GLY A 60 -7.90 -7.01 2.91
C GLY A 60 -9.07 -6.95 3.90
N GLU A 61 -8.79 -7.09 5.20
CA GLU A 61 -9.79 -7.00 6.25
C GLU A 61 -10.43 -5.61 6.33
N ARG A 62 -11.75 -5.58 6.58
CA ARG A 62 -12.54 -4.33 6.62
C ARG A 62 -12.12 -3.36 7.72
N GLU A 63 -11.60 -3.88 8.82
CA GLU A 63 -11.14 -3.11 9.97
C GLU A 63 -9.88 -3.75 10.53
N ASP A 64 -8.75 -3.04 10.44
CA ASP A 64 -7.47 -3.50 10.99
C ASP A 64 -6.81 -2.34 11.76
N PRO A 65 -7.06 -2.23 13.09
CA PRO A 65 -6.50 -1.16 13.91
C PRO A 65 -4.96 -1.14 13.93
N ASN A 66 -4.34 -2.31 13.74
CA ASN A 66 -2.90 -2.48 13.75
C ASN A 66 -2.30 -1.81 12.49
N ALA A 67 -2.82 -2.15 11.31
CA ALA A 67 -2.40 -1.54 10.05
C ALA A 67 -2.60 -0.02 10.05
N VAL A 68 -3.75 0.46 10.56
CA VAL A 68 -4.03 1.90 10.65
C VAL A 68 -3.08 2.61 11.61
N ALA A 69 -2.78 2.00 12.76
CA ALA A 69 -1.81 2.57 13.70
C ALA A 69 -0.42 2.65 13.09
N LEU A 70 0.02 1.61 12.37
CA LEU A 70 1.31 1.57 11.70
C LEU A 70 1.42 2.66 10.63
N ALA A 71 0.42 2.75 9.74
CA ALA A 71 0.38 3.76 8.69
C ALA A 71 0.51 5.18 9.25
N ARG A 72 -0.19 5.47 10.35
CA ARG A 72 -0.11 6.78 11.03
C ARG A 72 1.25 7.05 11.64
N GLN A 73 1.90 6.04 12.21
CA GLN A 73 3.24 6.19 12.79
C GLN A 73 4.29 6.47 11.71
N LEU A 74 4.18 5.81 10.56
CA LEU A 74 5.07 6.00 9.42
C LEU A 74 4.71 7.25 8.59
N GLY A 75 3.53 7.83 8.78
CA GLY A 75 3.05 8.97 8.00
C GLY A 75 2.74 8.61 6.55
N VAL A 76 2.36 7.35 6.30
CA VAL A 76 2.11 6.81 4.96
C VAL A 76 0.62 6.55 4.75
N PRO A 77 0.14 6.66 3.50
CA PRO A 77 -1.26 6.41 3.21
C PRO A 77 -1.66 4.94 3.40
N ALA A 78 -2.92 4.73 3.77
CA ALA A 78 -3.44 3.39 4.04
C ALA A 78 -4.89 3.18 3.65
N LEU A 79 -5.15 1.98 3.13
CA LEU A 79 -6.46 1.46 2.75
C LEU A 79 -6.77 0.17 3.51
N VAL A 80 -8.01 0.04 3.96
CA VAL A 80 -8.53 -1.19 4.60
C VAL A 80 -9.75 -1.70 3.84
N GLY A 81 -10.10 -2.97 4.00
CA GLY A 81 -11.29 -3.55 3.37
C GLY A 81 -11.18 -3.69 1.85
N ALA A 82 -9.98 -3.90 1.34
CA ALA A 82 -9.72 -4.05 -0.08
C ALA A 82 -10.11 -5.44 -0.63
N GLY A 83 -10.63 -6.34 0.21
CA GLY A 83 -11.00 -7.71 -0.16
C GLY A 83 -9.79 -8.64 -0.18
N PRO A 84 -9.83 -9.77 -0.90
CA PRO A 84 -8.71 -10.73 -0.97
C PRO A 84 -7.57 -10.16 -1.84
N VAL A 85 -6.91 -9.10 -1.39
CA VAL A 85 -5.91 -8.37 -2.18
C VAL A 85 -4.68 -9.21 -2.48
N GLY A 86 -4.29 -10.11 -1.58
CA GLY A 86 -3.18 -11.04 -1.80
C GLY A 86 -3.45 -12.08 -2.89
N GLU A 87 -4.72 -12.33 -3.26
CA GLU A 87 -5.08 -13.22 -4.37
C GLU A 87 -5.19 -12.49 -5.72
N LEU A 88 -5.20 -11.16 -5.68
CA LEU A 88 -5.51 -10.32 -6.84
C LEU A 88 -4.30 -9.57 -7.40
N LEU A 89 -3.15 -9.69 -6.73
CA LEU A 89 -1.92 -8.94 -6.92
C LEU A 89 -0.73 -9.88 -6.80
N ASP A 90 0.34 -9.58 -7.52
CA ASP A 90 1.63 -10.25 -7.37
C ASP A 90 2.68 -9.26 -6.82
N SER A 91 3.69 -9.76 -6.10
CA SER A 91 4.82 -8.92 -5.68
C SER A 91 5.55 -8.37 -6.90
N GLY A 92 5.93 -7.08 -6.85
CA GLY A 92 6.53 -6.36 -7.97
C GLY A 92 5.53 -5.67 -8.90
N ASP A 93 4.22 -5.90 -8.74
CA ASP A 93 3.20 -5.17 -9.51
C ASP A 93 3.26 -3.67 -9.20
N LEU A 94 3.30 -2.83 -10.23
CA LEU A 94 3.23 -1.38 -10.03
C LEU A 94 1.84 -0.98 -9.54
N LEU A 95 1.78 -0.33 -8.38
CA LEU A 95 0.54 0.11 -7.75
C LEU A 95 0.47 1.63 -7.60
N ILE A 96 -0.74 2.14 -7.70
CA ILE A 96 -1.10 3.48 -7.22
C ILE A 96 -2.11 3.31 -6.09
N LEU A 97 -1.70 3.75 -4.90
CA LEU A 97 -2.55 3.83 -3.74
C LEU A 97 -3.02 5.28 -3.57
N ASP A 98 -4.32 5.49 -3.75
CA ASP A 98 -5.00 6.77 -3.56
C ASP A 98 -5.95 6.65 -2.36
N ALA A 99 -5.44 7.01 -1.19
CA ALA A 99 -6.22 6.98 0.04
C ALA A 99 -7.12 8.21 0.21
N HIS A 100 -7.12 9.16 -0.72
CA HIS A 100 -8.12 10.24 -0.73
C HIS A 100 -9.44 9.74 -1.30
N LEU A 101 -9.35 8.98 -2.39
CA LEU A 101 -10.52 8.44 -3.09
C LEU A 101 -10.87 7.01 -2.67
N GLY A 102 -10.03 6.37 -1.85
CA GLY A 102 -10.24 4.99 -1.44
C GLY A 102 -10.00 4.01 -2.58
N LYS A 103 -8.99 4.27 -3.41
CA LYS A 103 -8.72 3.50 -4.63
C LYS A 103 -7.32 2.92 -4.62
N LEU A 104 -7.23 1.66 -5.03
CA LEU A 104 -6.00 0.99 -5.37
C LEU A 104 -6.02 0.65 -6.85
N ILE A 105 -5.06 1.14 -7.61
CA ILE A 105 -4.94 0.89 -9.06
C ILE A 105 -3.73 0.01 -9.29
N VAL A 106 -3.98 -1.10 -9.96
CA VAL A 106 -3.00 -2.16 -10.26
C VAL A 106 -2.61 -2.05 -11.72
N ASP A 107 -1.30 -2.07 -11.99
CA ASP A 107 -0.75 -1.96 -13.34
C ASP A 107 -1.37 -0.75 -14.08
N PRO A 108 -1.12 0.48 -13.59
CA PRO A 108 -1.67 1.69 -14.18
C PRO A 108 -1.07 1.91 -15.57
N ASP A 109 -1.89 2.40 -16.50
CA ASP A 109 -1.37 2.82 -17.78
C ASP A 109 -0.50 4.08 -17.64
N PRO A 110 0.41 4.36 -18.59
CA PRO A 110 1.31 5.52 -18.50
C PRO A 110 0.61 6.88 -18.34
N THR A 111 -0.61 7.02 -18.85
CA THR A 111 -1.39 8.27 -18.73
C THR A 111 -1.89 8.44 -17.30
N THR A 112 -2.40 7.35 -16.71
CA THR A 112 -2.83 7.31 -15.31
C THR A 112 -1.64 7.56 -14.37
N LEU A 113 -0.49 6.93 -14.64
CA LEU A 113 0.73 7.13 -13.85
C LEU A 113 1.18 8.60 -13.86
N LEU A 114 1.31 9.22 -15.03
CA LEU A 114 1.71 10.62 -15.16
C LEU A 114 0.75 11.58 -14.45
N ARG A 115 -0.55 11.27 -14.46
CA ARG A 115 -1.55 12.07 -13.73
C ARG A 115 -1.31 12.01 -12.23
N TYR A 116 -1.16 10.81 -11.68
CA TYR A 116 -0.97 10.62 -10.24
C TYR A 116 0.39 11.12 -9.75
N GLU A 117 1.46 11.00 -10.54
CA GLU A 117 2.75 11.60 -10.22
C GLU A 117 2.64 13.13 -10.05
N ARG A 118 1.85 13.77 -10.92
CA ARG A 118 1.60 15.22 -10.83
C ARG A 118 0.78 15.58 -9.58
N GLU A 119 -0.23 14.78 -9.24
CA GLU A 119 -1.06 14.97 -8.04
C GLU A 119 -0.22 14.81 -6.76
N ARG A 120 0.57 13.73 -6.65
CA ARG A 120 1.49 13.49 -5.52
C ARG A 120 2.52 14.60 -5.35
N GLY A 121 3.03 15.16 -6.45
CA GLY A 121 3.99 16.26 -6.42
C GLY A 121 3.41 17.58 -5.92
N GLN A 122 2.11 17.81 -6.14
CA GLN A 122 1.42 19.03 -5.69
C GLN A 122 1.17 19.03 -4.19
N GLU A 123 0.88 17.87 -3.59
CA GLU A 123 0.62 17.73 -2.16
C GLU A 123 1.84 18.00 -1.25
N ARG A 124 3.07 17.85 -1.76
CA ARG A 124 4.30 18.17 -1.00
C ARG A 124 4.59 19.68 -0.89
N THR A 125 3.79 20.54 -1.54
CA THR A 125 4.09 21.98 -1.69
C THR A 125 3.23 22.90 -0.82
N ASP A 126 2.37 22.38 0.05
CA ASP A 126 1.60 23.17 1.05
C ASP A 126 2.17 23.06 2.47
#